data_AF-A0A359LUA8-F1
#
_entry.id   AF-A0A359LUA8-F1
#
_cell.length_a   1.000
_cell.length_b   1.000
_cell.length_c   1.000
_cell.angle_alpha   90.00
_cell.angle_beta   90.00
_cell.angle_gamma   90.00
#
_symmetry.space_group_name_H-M   'P 1'
#
loop_
_entity.id
_entity.type
_entity.pdbx_description
1 polymer ?
#
loop_
_entity_poly.entity_id
_entity_poly.type
_entity_poly.pdbx_seq_one_letter_code
_entity_poly.pdbx_strand_id
1 'polypeptide(L)'
;MNYASTTTIHSKAVPGVQLVVRRMSLGRRIELAKAVRDLSLQMDFHAADERVEGKLESAVISAEVDRLYLSWGLVSVAGLQIDGEPATALTLVDRGPESLTREAIEAIKAECGLSEEQRKN
;
A
#
# COMPACT_ATOMS: atom_id res chain seq x y z
N MET A 1 5.69 -28.70 -6.69
CA MET A 1 5.83 -27.55 -5.78
C MET A 1 4.58 -26.68 -5.96
N ASN A 2 3.71 -26.56 -4.95
CA ASN A 2 2.53 -25.68 -5.03
C ASN A 2 2.92 -24.30 -4.51
N TYR A 3 3.07 -23.31 -5.39
CA TYR A 3 3.32 -21.93 -5.00
C TYR A 3 1.98 -21.18 -4.90
N ALA A 4 1.62 -20.76 -3.69
CA ALA A 4 0.48 -19.88 -3.48
C ALA A 4 0.88 -18.44 -3.82
N SER A 5 0.16 -17.80 -4.73
CA SER A 5 0.41 -16.41 -5.16
C SER A 5 -0.15 -15.35 -4.20
N THR A 6 -0.71 -15.78 -3.06
CA THR A 6 -1.30 -14.93 -2.04
C THR A 6 -0.94 -15.43 -0.64
N THR A 7 -0.98 -14.53 0.33
CA THR A 7 -0.87 -14.84 1.76
C THR A 7 -2.02 -14.17 2.51
N THR A 8 -2.47 -14.79 3.60
CA THR A 8 -3.56 -14.26 4.44
C THR A 8 -2.97 -13.77 5.75
N ILE A 9 -3.40 -12.58 6.16
CA ILE A 9 -2.90 -11.88 7.34
C ILE A 9 -4.11 -11.52 8.20
N HIS A 10 -4.02 -11.78 9.49
CA HIS A 10 -5.03 -11.36 10.45
C HIS A 10 -4.64 -9.97 10.96
N SER A 11 -5.58 -9.03 10.89
CA SER A 11 -5.31 -7.67 11.37
C SER A 11 -5.10 -7.67 12.88
N LYS A 12 -4.06 -6.95 13.30
CA LYS A 12 -3.80 -6.59 14.70
C LYS A 12 -4.54 -5.33 15.10
N ALA A 13 -4.76 -4.41 14.16
CA ALA A 13 -5.47 -3.16 14.40
C ALA A 13 -6.98 -3.35 14.60
N VAL A 14 -7.58 -4.31 13.88
CA VAL A 14 -9.02 -4.59 13.95
C VAL A 14 -9.25 -6.11 14.13
N PRO A 15 -9.57 -6.56 15.37
CA PRO A 15 -9.82 -7.96 15.64
C PRO A 15 -10.94 -8.54 14.77
N GLY A 16 -10.72 -9.74 14.22
CA GLY A 16 -11.68 -10.43 13.35
C GLY A 16 -11.56 -10.08 11.86
N VAL A 17 -10.75 -9.08 11.50
CA VAL A 17 -10.48 -8.73 10.10
C VAL A 17 -9.34 -9.57 9.53
N GLN A 18 -9.54 -10.08 8.33
CA GLN A 18 -8.52 -10.79 7.55
C GLN A 18 -8.25 -10.05 6.24
N LEU A 19 -6.98 -9.91 5.91
CA LEU A 19 -6.48 -9.31 4.69
C LEU A 19 -5.82 -10.41 3.85
N VAL A 20 -6.25 -10.55 2.61
CA VAL A 20 -5.54 -11.40 1.64
C VAL A 20 -4.67 -10.48 0.80
N VAL A 21 -3.36 -10.65 0.91
CA VAL A 21 -2.39 -9.88 0.12
C VAL A 21 -1.68 -10.78 -0.88
N ARG A 22 -1.28 -10.21 -2.01
CA ARG A 22 -0.54 -10.93 -3.04
C ARG A 22 0.90 -11.16 -2.61
N ARG A 23 1.43 -12.34 -2.88
CA ARG A 23 2.87 -12.62 -2.78
C ARG A 23 3.60 -12.04 -3.98
N MET A 24 4.80 -11.54 -3.73
CA MET A 24 5.59 -10.88 -4.77
C MET A 24 6.14 -11.88 -5.79
N SER A 25 5.86 -11.64 -7.07
CA SER A 25 6.55 -12.30 -8.19
C SER A 25 7.58 -11.35 -8.81
N LEU A 26 8.60 -11.91 -9.48
CA LEU A 26 9.66 -11.12 -10.09
C LEU A 26 9.12 -10.05 -11.06
N GLY A 27 8.16 -10.41 -11.91
CA GLY A 27 7.54 -9.47 -12.85
C GLY A 27 6.84 -8.31 -12.14
N ARG A 28 6.14 -8.59 -11.04
CA ARG A 28 5.41 -7.58 -10.27
C ARG A 28 6.34 -6.62 -9.53
N ARG A 29 7.48 -7.12 -9.03
CA ARG A 29 8.52 -6.28 -8.43
C ARG A 29 9.06 -5.24 -9.42
N ILE A 30 9.25 -5.63 -10.68
CA ILE A 30 9.71 -4.72 -11.74
C ILE A 30 8.65 -3.65 -12.04
N GLU A 31 7.38 -4.03 -12.16
CA GLU A 31 6.30 -3.07 -12.43
C GLU A 31 6.13 -2.07 -11.29
N LEU A 32 6.17 -2.53 -10.05
CA LEU A 32 6.05 -1.67 -8.88
C LEU A 32 7.25 -0.73 -8.74
N ALA A 33 8.48 -1.22 -8.97
CA ALA A 33 9.67 -0.40 -8.95
C ALA A 33 9.64 0.72 -10.01
N LYS A 34 9.08 0.44 -11.20
CA LYS A 34 8.89 1.46 -12.24
C LYS A 34 7.88 2.51 -11.80
N ALA A 35 6.72 2.11 -11.30
CA ALA A 35 5.69 3.03 -10.87
C ALA A 35 6.13 3.91 -9.69
N VAL A 36 6.86 3.34 -8.72
CA VAL A 36 7.45 4.09 -7.60
C VAL A 36 8.51 5.08 -8.11
N ARG A 37 9.40 4.65 -9.01
CA ARG A 37 10.42 5.53 -9.59
C ARG A 37 9.82 6.72 -10.34
N ASP A 38 8.77 6.49 -11.12
CA ASP A 38 8.10 7.55 -11.86
C ASP A 38 7.45 8.58 -10.91
N LEU A 39 6.88 8.12 -9.79
CA LEU A 39 6.36 9.00 -8.74
C LEU A 39 7.48 9.76 -8.00
N SER A 40 8.61 9.12 -7.70
CA SER A 40 9.77 9.79 -7.05
C SER A 40 10.38 10.88 -7.95
N LEU A 41 10.47 10.64 -9.26
CA LEU A 41 10.93 11.66 -10.21
C LEU A 41 10.02 12.89 -10.26
N GLN A 42 8.71 12.70 -10.03
CA GLN A 42 7.79 13.82 -9.85
C GLN A 42 8.11 14.56 -8.53
N MET A 43 8.33 13.85 -7.43
CA MET A 43 8.68 14.47 -6.14
C MET A 43 9.92 15.37 -6.22
N ASP A 44 11.00 14.89 -6.85
CA ASP A 44 12.26 15.65 -6.97
C ASP A 44 12.10 16.92 -7.82
N PHE A 45 11.19 16.90 -8.79
CA PHE A 45 10.85 18.09 -9.58
C PHE A 45 10.13 19.15 -8.75
N HIS A 46 9.26 18.74 -7.83
CA HIS A 46 8.46 19.63 -6.99
C HIS A 46 9.21 20.11 -5.72
N ALA A 47 10.11 19.30 -5.16
CA ALA A 47 10.90 19.64 -3.98
C ALA A 47 11.88 20.81 -4.19
N ALA A 48 12.18 21.18 -5.45
CA ALA A 48 12.97 22.37 -5.77
C ALA A 48 12.26 23.70 -5.44
N ASP A 49 10.97 23.68 -5.05
CA ASP A 49 10.21 24.84 -4.58
C ASP A 49 9.89 24.66 -3.07
N GLU A 50 10.71 25.24 -2.19
CA GLU A 50 10.62 25.11 -0.70
C GLU A 50 9.39 25.80 -0.06
N ARG A 51 8.30 25.98 -0.79
CA ARG A 51 7.06 26.59 -0.29
C ARG A 51 6.17 25.58 0.41
N VAL A 52 5.17 26.09 1.16
CA VAL A 52 4.13 25.28 1.81
C VAL A 52 3.40 24.38 0.80
N GLU A 53 3.32 24.80 -0.47
CA GLU A 53 2.84 24.00 -1.60
C GLU A 53 3.63 22.70 -1.76
N GLY A 54 4.97 22.73 -1.71
CA GLY A 54 5.83 21.54 -1.85
C GLY A 54 5.64 20.49 -0.74
N LYS A 55 5.34 20.90 0.50
CA LYS A 55 5.01 19.96 1.60
C LYS A 55 3.65 19.30 1.40
N LEU A 56 2.65 20.06 0.95
CA LEU A 56 1.31 19.52 0.69
C LEU A 56 1.36 18.55 -0.49
N GLU A 57 2.07 18.91 -1.56
CA GLU A 57 2.31 18.04 -2.73
C GLU A 57 3.05 16.76 -2.34
N SER A 58 4.06 16.82 -1.47
CA SER A 58 4.77 15.64 -0.99
C SER A 58 3.86 14.66 -0.24
N ALA A 59 2.95 15.18 0.61
CA ALA A 59 1.98 14.35 1.33
C ALA A 59 0.98 13.70 0.38
N VAL A 60 0.51 14.42 -0.65
CA VAL A 60 -0.37 13.89 -1.69
C VAL A 60 0.32 12.78 -2.49
N ILE A 61 1.57 12.99 -2.91
CA ILE A 61 2.32 11.96 -3.65
C ILE A 61 2.56 10.72 -2.79
N SER A 62 2.90 10.89 -1.51
CA SER A 62 3.03 9.75 -0.58
C SER A 62 1.71 8.97 -0.46
N ALA A 63 0.57 9.66 -0.40
CA ALA A 63 -0.74 9.01 -0.36
C ALA A 63 -1.07 8.27 -1.67
N GLU A 64 -0.69 8.79 -2.83
CA GLU A 64 -0.84 8.11 -4.12
C GLU A 64 0.04 6.87 -4.23
N VAL A 65 1.27 6.92 -3.72
CA VAL A 65 2.15 5.74 -3.62
C VAL A 65 1.51 4.66 -2.77
N ASP A 66 1.00 5.01 -1.59
CA ASP A 66 0.35 4.06 -0.68
C ASP A 66 -0.94 3.47 -1.28
N ARG A 67 -1.73 4.28 -1.98
CA ARG A 67 -2.90 3.84 -2.76
C ARG A 67 -2.51 2.89 -3.89
N LEU A 68 -1.39 3.13 -4.57
CA LEU A 68 -0.86 2.23 -5.58
C LEU A 68 -0.50 0.87 -4.97
N TYR A 69 0.20 0.84 -3.84
CA TYR A 69 0.52 -0.40 -3.13
C TYR A 69 -0.74 -1.18 -2.76
N LEU A 70 -1.77 -0.53 -2.23
CA LEU A 70 -3.01 -1.19 -1.83
C LEU A 70 -3.77 -1.76 -3.03
N SER A 71 -3.98 -0.96 -4.07
CA SER A 71 -4.70 -1.41 -5.28
C SER A 71 -4.00 -2.59 -5.96
N TRP A 72 -2.67 -2.67 -5.87
CA TRP A 72 -1.90 -3.77 -6.43
C TRP A 72 -1.80 -4.99 -5.53
N GLY A 73 -1.57 -4.77 -4.24
CA GLY A 73 -1.20 -5.81 -3.28
C GLY A 73 -2.37 -6.43 -2.54
N LEU A 74 -3.45 -5.70 -2.32
CA LEU A 74 -4.62 -6.20 -1.58
C LEU A 74 -5.59 -6.92 -2.51
N VAL A 75 -5.88 -8.19 -2.20
CA VAL A 75 -6.80 -9.04 -2.98
C VAL A 75 -8.21 -8.93 -2.42
N SER A 76 -8.35 -9.08 -1.11
CA SER A 76 -9.64 -9.02 -0.43
C SER A 76 -9.48 -8.66 1.04
N VAL A 77 -10.59 -8.16 1.60
CA VAL A 77 -10.76 -7.89 3.02
C VAL A 77 -11.97 -8.70 3.47
N ALA A 78 -11.85 -9.40 4.59
CA ALA A 78 -12.93 -10.15 5.20
C ALA A 78 -13.10 -9.74 6.67
N GLY A 79 -14.32 -9.82 7.19
CA GLY A 79 -14.61 -9.47 8.59
C GLY A 79 -14.74 -7.96 8.87
N LEU A 80 -14.71 -7.12 7.84
CA LEU A 80 -14.97 -5.69 7.94
C LEU A 80 -16.21 -5.31 7.12
N GLN A 81 -17.07 -4.49 7.70
CA GLN A 81 -18.11 -3.77 6.99
C GLN A 81 -17.81 -2.27 7.03
N ILE A 82 -17.95 -1.61 5.88
CA ILE A 82 -17.82 -0.16 5.75
C ILE A 82 -19.18 0.33 5.26
N ASP A 83 -19.80 1.23 6.02
CA ASP A 83 -21.15 1.76 5.73
C ASP A 83 -22.22 0.67 5.54
N GLY A 84 -22.10 -0.45 6.25
CA GLY A 84 -23.02 -1.58 6.16
C GLY A 84 -22.78 -2.55 4.99
N GLU A 85 -21.79 -2.28 4.14
CA GLU A 85 -21.40 -3.15 3.03
C GLU A 85 -20.10 -3.91 3.33
N PRO A 86 -19.92 -5.14 2.82
CA PRO A 86 -18.65 -5.86 2.93
C PRO A 86 -17.49 -5.04 2.36
N ALA A 87 -16.42 -4.89 3.13
CA ALA A 87 -15.25 -4.15 2.68
C ALA A 87 -14.57 -4.84 1.49
N THR A 88 -14.23 -4.06 0.48
CA THR A 88 -13.37 -4.42 -0.64
C THR A 88 -12.04 -3.68 -0.53
N ALA A 89 -11.06 -4.05 -1.37
CA ALA A 89 -9.80 -3.31 -1.44
C ALA A 89 -10.02 -1.82 -1.78
N LEU A 90 -10.95 -1.52 -2.70
CA LEU A 90 -11.27 -0.15 -3.09
C LEU A 90 -11.93 0.62 -1.94
N THR A 91 -12.90 0.03 -1.26
CA THR A 91 -13.57 0.70 -0.14
C THR A 91 -12.65 0.86 1.07
N LEU A 92 -11.70 -0.05 1.29
CA LEU A 92 -10.70 0.10 2.35
C LEU A 92 -9.76 1.29 2.06
N VAL A 93 -9.34 1.47 0.82
CA VAL A 93 -8.51 2.61 0.40
C VAL A 93 -9.25 3.94 0.59
N ASP A 94 -10.53 3.97 0.23
CA ASP A 94 -11.31 5.21 0.15
C ASP A 94 -11.98 5.61 1.47
N ARG A 95 -12.51 4.61 2.20
CA ARG A 95 -13.38 4.80 3.37
C ARG A 95 -12.97 3.92 4.56
N GLY A 96 -11.84 3.23 4.47
CA GLY A 96 -11.38 2.30 5.49
C GLY A 96 -10.76 2.99 6.71
N PRO A 97 -10.67 2.28 7.85
CA PRO A 97 -9.94 2.76 9.02
C PRO A 97 -8.45 2.95 8.68
N GLU A 98 -7.89 4.12 8.96
CA GLU A 98 -6.50 4.46 8.62
C GLU A 98 -5.48 3.45 9.20
N SER A 99 -5.75 2.95 10.40
CA SER A 99 -4.92 1.94 11.07
C SER A 99 -4.84 0.62 10.30
N LEU A 100 -5.96 0.17 9.73
CA LEU A 100 -6.03 -1.06 8.95
C LEU A 100 -5.41 -0.87 7.55
N THR A 101 -5.64 0.29 6.95
CA THR A 101 -5.03 0.68 5.67
C THR A 101 -3.51 0.68 5.78
N ARG A 102 -2.96 1.27 6.86
CA ARG A 102 -1.52 1.28 7.14
C ARG A 102 -0.97 -0.13 7.35
N GLU A 103 -1.66 -0.96 8.13
CA GLU A 103 -1.25 -2.36 8.36
C GLU A 103 -1.20 -3.17 7.05
N ALA A 104 -2.20 -2.98 6.17
CA ALA A 104 -2.22 -3.61 4.86
C ALA A 104 -1.04 -3.15 3.98
N ILE A 105 -0.72 -1.85 3.97
CA ILE A 105 0.42 -1.30 3.23
C ILE A 105 1.74 -1.89 3.76
N GLU A 106 1.93 -1.94 5.08
CA GLU A 106 3.13 -2.51 5.68
C GLU A 106 3.32 -3.98 5.32
N ALA A 107 2.25 -4.76 5.37
CA ALA A 107 2.26 -6.15 4.93
C ALA A 107 2.65 -6.30 3.45
N ILE A 108 2.09 -5.46 2.58
CA ILE A 108 2.43 -5.46 1.15
C ILE A 108 3.90 -5.06 0.95
N LYS A 109 4.38 -4.02 1.63
CA LYS A 109 5.78 -3.57 1.58
C LYS A 109 6.75 -4.63 2.09
N ALA A 110 6.38 -5.40 3.10
CA ALA A 110 7.15 -6.53 3.61
C ALA A 110 7.28 -7.64 2.55
N GLU A 111 6.19 -7.99 1.86
CA GLU A 111 6.24 -8.93 0.72
C GLU A 111 7.10 -8.38 -0.44
N CYS A 112 7.19 -7.06 -0.58
CA CYS A 112 8.04 -6.42 -1.58
C CYS A 112 9.54 -6.49 -1.26
N GLY A 113 9.93 -6.75 -0.01
CA GLY A 113 11.31 -6.66 0.48
C GLY A 113 11.76 -5.22 0.77
N LEU A 114 10.83 -4.26 0.78
CA LEU A 114 11.13 -2.84 0.98
C LEU A 114 11.25 -2.43 2.47
N SER A 115 10.90 -3.33 3.39
CA SER A 115 10.88 -3.03 4.82
C SER A 115 12.26 -2.80 5.44
N GLU A 116 13.36 -3.24 4.79
CA GLU A 116 14.71 -3.02 5.30
C GLU A 116 15.53 -2.01 4.48
N GLU A 117 15.39 -1.97 3.15
CA GLU A 117 16.19 -1.07 2.29
C GLU A 117 15.76 0.40 2.38
N GLN A 118 14.48 0.72 2.63
CA GLN A 118 14.02 2.11 2.76
C GLN A 118 14.18 2.69 4.17
N ARG A 119 14.43 1.88 5.20
CA ARG A 119 14.62 2.37 6.59
C ARG A 119 16.03 2.92 6.85
N LYS A 120 16.96 2.75 5.90
CA LYS A 120 18.39 3.07 6.08
C LYS A 120 18.91 4.22 5.21
N ASN A 121 18.12 4.80 4.31
CA ASN A 121 18.51 5.95 3.48
C ASN A 121 17.70 7.18 3.82
#